data_AF-A0A426RKR9-F1
#
_entry.id   AF-A0A426RKR9-F1
#
_cell.length_a   1.000
_cell.length_b   1.000
_cell.length_c   1.000
_cell.angle_alpha   90.00
_cell.angle_beta   90.00
_cell.angle_gamma   90.00
#
_symmetry.space_group_name_H-M   'P 1'
#
loop_
_entity.id
_entity.type
_entity.pdbx_description
1 polymer ?
#
loop_
_entity_poly.entity_id
_entity_poly.type
_entity_poly.pdbx_seq_one_letter_code
_entity_poly.pdbx_strand_id
1 'polypeptide(L)'
;MRLSPKDADRFEKNRLADKIRANRELEILSDKTGHVTQHLKNQNFNLFAEHYIKTHKFKDIRIVASAVEKFKLTIDNPRLKISKINPTIMETFKDYLLHDAGLAGETAHNYFIRFKKVLKSAKIQGYLKFMPTDDIQFSNPNKDDSLRKQVLDAEEL
;
A
#
# COMPACT_ATOMS: atom_id res chain seq x y z
N MET A 1 -33.64 -32.46 -9.25
CA MET A 1 -33.67 -31.17 -9.98
C MET A 1 -32.25 -30.88 -10.47
N ARG A 2 -31.97 -31.03 -11.78
CA ARG A 2 -30.61 -30.83 -12.36
C ARG A 2 -30.45 -29.33 -12.68
N LEU A 3 -29.53 -28.66 -11.98
CA LEU A 3 -29.20 -27.25 -12.23
C LEU A 3 -28.43 -27.13 -13.57
N SER A 4 -28.88 -26.24 -14.45
CA SER A 4 -28.20 -25.94 -15.72
C SER A 4 -26.94 -25.09 -15.45
N PRO A 5 -25.85 -25.23 -16.23
CA PRO A 5 -24.62 -24.46 -16.04
C PRO A 5 -24.81 -22.93 -16.01
N LYS A 6 -25.87 -22.41 -16.67
CA LYS A 6 -26.23 -20.98 -16.63
C LYS A 6 -26.79 -20.52 -15.29
N ASP A 7 -27.41 -21.39 -14.51
CA ASP A 7 -28.03 -21.05 -13.22
C ASP A 7 -26.97 -20.94 -12.11
N ALA A 8 -25.89 -21.72 -12.21
CA ALA A 8 -24.74 -21.64 -11.31
C ALA A 8 -24.01 -20.29 -11.42
N ASP A 9 -23.81 -19.79 -12.65
CA ASP A 9 -23.18 -18.48 -12.89
C ASP A 9 -24.03 -17.32 -12.34
N ARG A 10 -25.37 -17.40 -12.46
CA ARG A 10 -26.29 -16.41 -11.88
C ARG A 10 -26.27 -16.45 -10.35
N PHE A 11 -26.21 -17.65 -9.76
CA PHE A 11 -26.13 -17.83 -8.31
C PHE A 11 -24.84 -17.23 -7.74
N GLU A 12 -23.70 -17.51 -8.36
CA GLU A 12 -22.41 -16.95 -7.96
C GLU A 12 -22.36 -15.42 -8.14
N LYS A 13 -22.95 -14.88 -9.22
CA LYS A 13 -23.08 -13.43 -9.44
C LYS A 13 -23.95 -12.75 -8.38
N ASN A 14 -25.08 -13.34 -8.03
CA ASN A 14 -25.94 -12.83 -6.96
C ASN A 14 -25.22 -12.86 -5.60
N ARG A 15 -24.54 -13.97 -5.30
CA ARG A 15 -23.77 -14.13 -4.07
C ARG A 15 -22.63 -13.12 -3.95
N LEU A 16 -21.98 -12.80 -5.08
CA LEU A 16 -20.96 -11.75 -5.14
C LEU A 16 -21.59 -10.35 -4.96
N ALA A 17 -22.73 -10.07 -5.59
CA ALA A 17 -23.44 -8.80 -5.45
C ALA A 17 -23.92 -8.58 -4.00
N ASP A 18 -24.40 -9.62 -3.33
CA ASP A 18 -24.83 -9.57 -1.94
C ASP A 18 -23.65 -9.34 -0.99
N LYS A 19 -22.49 -9.98 -1.24
CA LYS A 19 -21.25 -9.68 -0.51
C LYS A 19 -20.81 -8.23 -0.69
N ILE A 20 -20.89 -7.69 -1.90
CA ILE A 20 -20.53 -6.29 -2.19
C ILE A 20 -21.49 -5.33 -1.48
N ARG A 21 -22.80 -5.59 -1.51
CA ARG A 21 -23.81 -4.80 -0.79
C ARG A 21 -23.56 -4.82 0.71
N ALA A 22 -23.36 -6.00 1.30
CA ALA A 22 -23.10 -6.15 2.73
C ALA A 22 -21.82 -5.42 3.15
N ASN A 23 -20.75 -5.50 2.35
CA ASN A 23 -19.51 -4.76 2.62
C ASN A 23 -19.74 -3.24 2.57
N ARG A 24 -20.55 -2.75 1.62
CA ARG A 24 -20.87 -1.32 1.47
C ARG A 24 -21.74 -0.78 2.61
N GLU A 25 -22.69 -1.58 3.10
CA GLU A 25 -23.48 -1.23 4.27
C GLU A 25 -22.62 -1.18 5.54
N LEU A 26 -21.67 -2.10 5.67
CA LEU A 26 -20.68 -2.12 6.76
C LEU A 26 -19.74 -0.91 6.71
N GLU A 27 -19.34 -0.45 5.52
CA GLU A 27 -18.59 0.80 5.33
C GLU A 27 -19.40 2.02 5.81
N ILE A 28 -20.66 2.15 5.38
CA ILE A 28 -21.55 3.27 5.77
C ILE A 28 -21.78 3.30 7.29
N LEU A 29 -21.90 2.12 7.92
CA LEU A 29 -22.06 2.01 9.38
C LEU A 29 -20.76 2.31 10.14
N SER A 30 -19.61 1.90 9.60
CA SER A 30 -18.29 2.23 10.15
C SER A 30 -18.02 3.73 10.13
N ASP A 31 -18.36 4.41 9.04
CA ASP A 31 -18.21 5.87 8.90
C ASP A 31 -19.04 6.65 9.92
N LYS A 32 -20.25 6.17 10.27
CA LYS A 32 -21.12 6.82 11.26
C LYS A 32 -20.72 6.55 12.71
N THR A 33 -20.06 5.44 12.99
CA THR A 33 -19.74 5.01 14.37
C THR A 33 -18.27 5.18 14.75
N GLY A 34 -17.40 5.53 13.79
CA GLY A 34 -15.95 5.55 13.96
C GLY A 34 -15.35 4.18 14.30
N HIS A 35 -16.16 3.12 14.22
CA HIS A 35 -15.81 1.78 14.62
C HIS A 35 -15.45 0.97 13.38
N VAL A 36 -14.15 0.94 13.06
CA VAL A 36 -13.62 0.04 12.03
C VAL A 36 -14.08 -1.39 12.35
N THR A 37 -14.80 -1.99 11.42
CA THR A 37 -15.34 -3.35 11.53
C THR A 37 -14.21 -4.36 11.78
N GLN A 38 -14.42 -5.31 12.69
CA GLN A 38 -13.37 -6.25 13.15
C GLN A 38 -12.74 -7.07 12.00
N HIS A 39 -13.50 -7.33 10.93
CA HIS A 39 -12.99 -8.08 9.78
C HIS A 39 -11.92 -7.30 8.99
N LEU A 40 -12.06 -5.97 8.85
CA LEU A 40 -11.05 -5.14 8.19
C LEU A 40 -9.76 -5.09 9.02
N LYS A 41 -9.86 -5.04 10.36
CA LYS A 41 -8.66 -5.01 11.24
C LYS A 41 -7.78 -6.26 11.13
N ASN A 42 -8.37 -7.40 10.75
CA ASN A 42 -7.66 -8.67 10.62
C ASN A 42 -7.10 -8.93 9.22
N GLN A 43 -7.25 -7.99 8.30
CA GLN A 43 -6.76 -8.14 6.93
C GLN A 43 -5.23 -8.19 6.88
N ASN A 44 -4.72 -9.14 6.10
CA ASN A 44 -3.30 -9.31 5.83
C ASN A 44 -2.81 -8.18 4.88
N PHE A 45 -1.69 -7.54 5.25
CA PHE A 45 -1.09 -6.46 4.49
C PHE A 45 -0.61 -6.89 3.10
N ASN A 46 0.00 -8.07 2.98
CA ASN A 46 0.52 -8.55 1.70
C ASN A 46 -0.60 -8.77 0.68
N LEU A 47 -1.71 -9.38 1.12
CA LEU A 47 -2.89 -9.55 0.26
C LEU A 47 -3.47 -8.20 -0.18
N PHE A 48 -3.54 -7.24 0.74
CA PHE A 48 -3.98 -5.89 0.43
C PHE A 48 -3.04 -5.20 -0.57
N ALA A 49 -1.73 -5.27 -0.34
CA ALA A 49 -0.73 -4.63 -1.19
C ALA A 49 -0.71 -5.24 -2.59
N GLU A 50 -0.86 -6.56 -2.72
CA GLU A 50 -1.01 -7.23 -4.03
C GLU A 50 -2.25 -6.76 -4.78
N HIS A 51 -3.38 -6.65 -4.08
CA HIS A 51 -4.61 -6.13 -4.67
C HIS A 51 -4.45 -4.66 -5.10
N TYR A 52 -3.83 -3.83 -4.25
CA TYR A 52 -3.52 -2.45 -4.56
C TYR A 52 -2.65 -2.34 -5.82
N ILE A 53 -1.59 -3.14 -5.91
CA ILE A 53 -0.69 -3.15 -7.06
C ILE A 53 -1.42 -3.59 -8.34
N LYS A 54 -2.23 -4.65 -8.27
CA LYS A 54 -2.97 -5.15 -9.45
C LYS A 54 -4.02 -4.17 -9.99
N THR A 55 -4.61 -3.35 -9.12
CA THR A 55 -5.67 -2.40 -9.48
C THR A 55 -5.15 -0.99 -9.77
N HIS A 56 -3.87 -0.73 -9.50
CA HIS A 56 -3.25 0.58 -9.67
C HIS A 56 -3.13 0.95 -11.16
N LYS A 57 -3.73 2.08 -11.53
CA LYS A 57 -3.80 2.52 -12.94
C LYS A 57 -2.64 3.41 -13.37
N PHE A 58 -1.79 3.83 -12.43
CA PHE A 58 -0.75 4.84 -12.70
C PHE A 58 0.59 4.21 -13.07
N LYS A 59 1.38 4.95 -13.85
CA LYS A 59 2.67 4.51 -14.39
C LYS A 59 3.75 4.28 -13.30
N ASP A 60 3.54 4.77 -12.08
CA ASP A 60 4.46 4.58 -10.95
C ASP A 60 4.34 3.20 -10.29
N ILE A 61 3.56 2.28 -10.87
CA ILE A 61 3.32 0.95 -10.31
C ILE A 61 4.59 0.14 -10.03
N ARG A 62 5.61 0.26 -10.89
CA ARG A 62 6.89 -0.45 -10.69
C ARG A 62 7.60 0.03 -9.41
N ILE A 63 7.53 1.33 -9.14
CA ILE A 63 8.13 1.93 -7.94
C ILE A 63 7.32 1.54 -6.71
N VAL A 64 5.99 1.56 -6.80
CA VAL A 64 5.10 1.09 -5.73
C VAL A 64 5.38 -0.37 -5.38
N ALA A 65 5.46 -1.26 -6.38
CA ALA A 65 5.76 -2.67 -6.17
C ALA A 65 7.13 -2.87 -5.51
N SER A 66 8.15 -2.16 -5.98
CA SER A 66 9.51 -2.21 -5.40
C SER A 66 9.52 -1.73 -3.94
N ALA A 67 8.79 -0.67 -3.63
CA ALA A 67 8.67 -0.15 -2.27
C ALA A 67 7.96 -1.15 -1.34
N VAL A 68 6.90 -1.83 -1.82
CA VAL A 68 6.19 -2.88 -1.08
C VAL A 68 7.10 -4.08 -0.83
N GLU A 69 7.87 -4.52 -1.83
CA GLU A 69 8.81 -5.63 -1.66
C GLU A 69 9.90 -5.29 -0.63
N LYS A 70 10.47 -4.08 -0.69
CA LYS A 70 11.44 -3.62 0.32
C LYS A 70 10.84 -3.62 1.73
N PHE A 71 9.58 -3.20 1.89
CA PHE A 71 8.89 -3.25 3.18
C PHE A 71 8.69 -4.68 3.68
N LYS A 72 8.32 -5.62 2.80
CA LYS A 72 8.19 -7.04 3.16
C LYS A 72 9.51 -7.60 3.68
N LEU A 73 10.63 -7.24 3.04
CA LEU A 73 11.97 -7.64 3.47
C LEU A 73 12.35 -7.06 4.85
N THR A 74 11.95 -5.82 5.15
CA THR A 74 12.23 -5.21 6.46
C THR A 74 11.52 -5.94 7.60
N ILE A 75 10.24 -6.28 7.41
CA ILE A 75 9.40 -6.82 8.50
C ILE A 75 9.48 -8.35 8.60
N ASP A 76 9.81 -9.02 7.49
CA ASP A 76 9.91 -10.48 7.39
C ASP A 76 8.73 -11.23 8.04
N ASN A 77 7.51 -10.67 7.86
CA ASN A 77 6.29 -11.25 8.41
C ASN A 77 5.23 -11.42 7.31
N PRO A 78 5.05 -12.63 6.76
CA PRO A 78 4.07 -12.87 5.71
C PRO A 78 2.62 -12.71 6.19
N ARG A 79 2.38 -12.72 7.50
CA ARG A 79 1.06 -12.62 8.14
C ARG A 79 0.81 -11.27 8.81
N LEU A 80 1.61 -10.26 8.48
CA LEU A 80 1.45 -8.92 9.04
C LEU A 80 0.03 -8.40 8.80
N LYS A 81 -0.67 -8.05 9.87
CA LYS A 81 -1.98 -7.39 9.79
C LYS A 81 -1.79 -5.91 9.51
N ILE A 82 -2.61 -5.33 8.63
CA ILE A 82 -2.54 -3.90 8.29
C ILE A 82 -2.67 -3.04 9.55
N SER A 83 -3.59 -3.41 10.44
CA SER A 83 -3.83 -2.72 11.72
C SER A 83 -2.64 -2.70 12.69
N LYS A 84 -1.63 -3.56 12.46
CA LYS A 84 -0.41 -3.60 13.26
C LYS A 84 0.68 -2.66 12.77
N ILE A 85 0.53 -2.08 11.58
CA ILE A 85 1.47 -1.08 11.06
C ILE A 85 1.33 0.20 11.90
N ASN A 86 2.36 0.47 12.69
CA ASN A 86 2.45 1.59 13.61
C ASN A 86 3.66 2.49 13.25
N PRO A 87 3.81 3.67 13.89
CA PRO A 87 4.94 4.55 13.60
C PRO A 87 6.31 3.89 13.78
N THR A 88 6.48 3.03 14.78
CA THR A 88 7.74 2.30 15.01
C THR A 88 8.13 1.43 13.81
N ILE A 89 7.19 0.65 13.26
CA ILE A 89 7.41 -0.16 12.04
C ILE A 89 7.78 0.74 10.86
N MET A 90 7.18 1.92 10.77
CA MET A 90 7.46 2.85 9.68
C MET A 90 8.81 3.54 9.80
N GLU A 91 9.29 3.84 11.01
CA GLU A 91 10.67 4.29 11.24
C GLU A 91 11.67 3.18 10.91
N THR A 92 11.44 1.94 11.36
CA THR A 92 12.30 0.80 10.98
C THR A 92 12.37 0.62 9.46
N PHE A 93 11.25 0.78 8.76
CA PHE A 93 11.24 0.75 7.29
C PHE A 93 12.02 1.91 6.66
N LYS A 94 11.89 3.12 7.20
CA LYS A 94 12.68 4.27 6.76
C LYS A 94 14.17 4.03 6.96
N ASP A 95 14.58 3.57 8.14
CA ASP A 95 15.99 3.29 8.46
C ASP A 95 16.56 2.21 7.54
N TYR A 96 15.80 1.13 7.31
CA TYR A 96 16.18 0.11 6.35
C TYR A 96 16.37 0.67 4.93
N LEU A 97 15.46 1.53 4.46
CA LEU A 97 15.59 2.16 3.13
C LEU A 97 16.83 3.05 3.02
N LEU A 98 17.23 3.71 4.11
CA LEU A 98 18.35 4.65 4.14
C LEU A 98 19.71 3.96 4.30
N HIS A 99 19.79 2.89 5.09
CA HIS A 99 21.06 2.31 5.52
C HIS A 99 21.32 0.92 4.96
N ASP A 100 20.29 0.08 4.82
CA ASP A 100 20.46 -1.36 4.57
C ASP A 100 20.05 -1.77 3.15
N ALA A 101 19.12 -1.03 2.53
CA ALA A 101 18.50 -1.43 1.27
C ALA A 101 19.40 -1.29 0.04
N GLY A 102 20.61 -0.73 0.20
CA GLY A 102 21.58 -0.48 -0.88
C GLY A 102 21.10 0.53 -1.91
N LEU A 103 20.31 1.52 -1.49
CA LEU A 103 19.68 2.50 -2.39
C LEU A 103 20.51 3.79 -2.45
N ALA A 104 20.71 4.32 -3.66
CA ALA A 104 21.40 5.58 -3.89
C ALA A 104 20.43 6.73 -4.20
N GLY A 105 20.89 7.96 -3.94
CA GLY A 105 20.21 9.21 -4.30
C GLY A 105 18.79 9.31 -3.76
N GLU A 106 17.84 9.71 -4.60
CA GLU A 106 16.43 9.94 -4.21
C GLU A 106 15.58 8.66 -4.09
N THR A 107 16.15 7.49 -4.39
CA THR A 107 15.37 6.25 -4.53
C THR A 107 14.67 5.86 -3.22
N ALA A 108 15.38 5.95 -2.09
CA ALA A 108 14.84 5.65 -0.77
C ALA A 108 13.64 6.55 -0.43
N HIS A 109 13.76 7.85 -0.68
CA HIS A 109 12.67 8.82 -0.50
C HIS A 109 11.49 8.51 -1.41
N ASN A 110 11.74 8.22 -2.69
CA ASN A 110 10.70 7.87 -3.64
C ASN A 110 9.92 6.61 -3.20
N TYR A 111 10.61 5.59 -2.70
CA TYR A 111 9.98 4.37 -2.19
C TYR A 111 9.10 4.67 -0.98
N PHE A 112 9.62 5.41 -0.01
CA PHE A 112 8.86 5.76 1.20
C PHE A 112 7.59 6.57 0.88
N ILE A 113 7.68 7.57 -0.01
CA ILE A 113 6.52 8.37 -0.44
C ILE A 113 5.48 7.51 -1.17
N ARG A 114 5.91 6.59 -2.04
CA ARG A 114 4.98 5.68 -2.74
C ARG A 114 4.34 4.68 -1.77
N PHE A 115 5.09 4.17 -0.81
CA PHE A 115 4.55 3.32 0.24
C PHE A 115 3.50 4.05 1.10
N LYS A 116 3.73 5.33 1.43
CA LYS A 116 2.72 6.17 2.11
C LYS A 116 1.39 6.23 1.34
N LYS A 117 1.41 6.21 0.00
CA LYS A 117 0.17 6.16 -0.80
C LYS A 117 -0.59 4.84 -0.62
N VAL A 118 0.12 3.72 -0.51
CA VAL A 118 -0.47 2.40 -0.24
C VAL A 118 -1.21 2.43 1.10
N LEU A 119 -0.55 2.93 2.15
CA LEU A 119 -1.16 3.04 3.48
C LEU A 119 -2.29 4.07 3.53
N LYS A 120 -2.19 5.18 2.76
CA LYS A 120 -3.29 6.14 2.63
C LYS A 120 -4.52 5.50 2.01
N SER A 121 -4.34 4.62 1.02
CA SER A 121 -5.46 3.83 0.48
C SER A 121 -6.04 2.88 1.52
N ALA A 122 -5.20 2.24 2.33
CA ALA A 122 -5.65 1.39 3.43
C ALA A 122 -6.46 2.18 4.48
N LYS A 123 -6.05 3.41 4.80
CA LYS A 123 -6.78 4.33 5.67
C LYS A 123 -8.14 4.72 5.08
N ILE A 124 -8.20 5.09 3.81
CA ILE A 124 -9.45 5.47 3.13
C ILE A 124 -10.45 4.30 3.11
N GLN A 125 -9.95 3.07 2.91
CA GLN A 125 -10.77 1.85 2.95
C GLN A 125 -11.06 1.34 4.38
N GLY A 126 -10.69 2.10 5.42
CA GLY A 126 -10.98 1.80 6.81
C GLY A 126 -10.08 0.77 7.49
N TYR A 127 -9.05 0.22 6.83
CA TYR A 127 -8.12 -0.74 7.45
C TYR A 127 -7.22 -0.12 8.52
N LEU A 128 -6.98 1.20 8.42
CA LEU A 128 -6.20 1.99 9.37
C LEU A 128 -7.06 3.13 9.93
N LYS A 129 -7.03 3.30 11.26
CA LYS A 129 -7.72 4.42 11.93
C LYS A 129 -6.95 5.73 11.77
N PHE A 130 -5.64 5.67 11.93
CA PHE A 130 -4.73 6.81 11.82
C PHE A 130 -3.59 6.45 10.86
N MET A 131 -2.91 7.46 10.34
CA MET A 131 -1.82 7.23 9.41
C MET A 131 -0.53 7.07 10.22
N PRO A 132 0.13 5.91 10.25
CA PRO A 132 1.34 5.67 11.04
C PRO A 132 2.58 6.48 10.61
N THR A 133 2.43 7.42 9.67
CA THR A 133 3.54 8.21 9.10
C THR A 133 3.29 9.72 9.23
N ASP A 134 2.34 10.13 10.07
CA ASP A 134 1.98 11.54 10.25
C ASP A 134 3.15 12.32 10.87
N ASP A 135 3.83 11.74 11.87
CA ASP A 135 4.95 12.37 12.57
C ASP A 135 6.34 12.04 11.98
N ILE A 136 6.37 11.23 10.91
CA ILE A 136 7.63 10.76 10.32
C ILE A 136 8.06 11.71 9.20
N GLN A 137 9.13 12.43 9.45
CA GLN A 137 9.84 13.20 8.43
C GLN A 137 10.87 12.30 7.73
N PHE A 138 10.84 12.30 6.39
CA PHE A 138 11.81 11.61 5.56
C PHE A 138 12.77 12.65 4.96
N SER A 139 13.87 12.91 5.65
CA SER A 139 15.00 13.64 5.09
C SER A 139 15.90 12.65 4.36
N ASN A 140 16.23 12.94 3.10
CA ASN A 140 17.23 12.17 2.39
C ASN A 140 18.63 12.62 2.87
N PRO A 141 19.43 11.77 3.53
CA PRO A 141 20.79 12.14 3.92
C PRO A 141 21.69 12.37 2.70
N ASN A 142 21.36 11.77 1.55
CA ASN A 142 22.10 11.91 0.29
C ASN A 142 21.57 13.07 -0.58
N LYS A 143 20.90 14.06 0.02
CA LYS A 143 20.31 15.19 -0.74
C LYS A 143 21.37 16.03 -1.46
N ASP A 144 22.58 16.11 -0.91
CA ASP A 144 23.72 16.80 -1.54
C ASP A 144 24.39 15.97 -2.65
N ASP A 145 24.13 14.65 -2.69
CA ASP A 145 24.61 13.72 -3.72
C ASP A 145 23.65 13.64 -4.92
N SER A 146 22.77 14.64 -5.06
CA SER A 146 21.89 14.76 -6.22
C SER A 146 22.73 15.04 -7.46
N LEU A 147 22.90 14.03 -8.32
CA LEU A 147 23.43 14.18 -9.67
C LEU A 147 22.71 15.34 -10.38
N ARG A 148 23.40 16.47 -10.55
CA ARG A 148 22.92 17.57 -11.38
C ARG A 148 22.91 17.07 -12.80
N LYS A 149 21.73 17.05 -13.41
CA LYS A 149 21.57 16.67 -14.82
C LYS A 149 22.43 17.63 -15.65
N GLN A 150 23.50 17.14 -16.26
CA GLN A 150 24.25 17.90 -17.25
C GLN A 150 23.38 18.01 -18.51
N VAL A 151 23.21 19.24 -18.99
CA VAL A 151 22.52 19.51 -20.24
C VAL A 151 23.59 19.43 -21.33
N LEU A 152 23.36 18.61 -22.35
CA LEU A 152 24.26 18.50 -23.50
C LEU A 152 24.25 19.85 -24.24
N ASP A 153 25.42 20.44 -24.43
CA ASP A 153 25.55 21.66 -25.23
C ASP A 153 25.55 21.31 -26.72
N ALA A 154 25.19 22.28 -27.57
CA ALA A 154 25.02 22.06 -29.02
C ALA A 154 26.30 21.58 -29.74
N GLU A 155 27.47 21.70 -29.10
CA GLU A 155 28.76 21.23 -29.59
C GLU A 155 29.02 19.74 -29.31
N GLU A 156 28.23 19.12 -28.44
CA GLU A 156 28.34 17.70 -28.04
C GLU A 156 27.31 16.79 -28.75
N LEU A 157 26.59 17.32 -29.74
CA LEU A 157 25.54 16.65 -30.54
C LEU A 157 26.06 16.00 -31.84
#